data_AF-A0A3R5TIT9-F1
#
_entry.id   AF-A0A3R5TIT9-F1
#
_cell.length_a   1.000
_cell.length_b   1.000
_cell.length_c   1.000
_cell.angle_alpha   90.00
_cell.angle_beta   90.00
_cell.angle_gamma   90.00
#
_symmetry.space_group_name_H-M   'P 1'
#
loop_
_entity.id
_entity.type
_entity.pdbx_description
1 polymer ?
#
loop_
_entity_poly.entity_id
_entity_poly.type
_entity_poly.pdbx_seq_one_letter_code
_entity_poly.pdbx_strand_id
1 'polypeptide(L)'
;MDNSLVPLDILTQYTDRWAIEPFFRDCKTYLGLDGYQVRSEKSINRYLAIMTINYTYCKLYSNESYHFNTGYKSAKKALIKSKITYIYEAAATGKSLEEIFKTLKIA
;
A
#
# COMPACT_ATOMS: atom_id res chain seq x y z
N MET A 1 -33.77 -0.41 14.69
CA MET A 1 -32.50 -0.65 15.42
C MET A 1 -32.85 -1.55 16.59
N ASP A 2 -32.14 -2.66 16.72
CA ASP A 2 -32.31 -3.59 17.84
C ASP A 2 -31.73 -2.92 19.10
N ASN A 3 -32.60 -2.56 20.05
CA ASN A 3 -32.23 -1.82 21.26
C ASN A 3 -31.81 -2.76 22.41
N SER A 4 -31.50 -4.02 22.14
CA SER A 4 -31.23 -5.05 23.15
C SER A 4 -29.75 -5.26 23.49
N LEU A 5 -28.82 -4.50 22.88
CA LEU A 5 -27.39 -4.68 23.11
C LEU A 5 -26.98 -4.29 24.54
N VAL A 6 -26.22 -5.18 25.19
CA VAL A 6 -25.68 -4.94 26.52
C VAL A 6 -24.68 -3.78 26.43
N PRO A 7 -24.62 -2.84 27.40
CA PRO A 7 -23.71 -1.70 27.34
C PRO A 7 -22.23 -2.05 27.07
N LEU A 8 -21.77 -3.23 27.49
CA LEU A 8 -20.41 -3.72 27.21
C LEU A 8 -20.17 -4.04 25.73
N ASP A 9 -21.19 -4.57 25.03
CA ASP A 9 -21.10 -4.89 23.60
C ASP A 9 -20.98 -3.59 22.78
N ILE A 10 -21.72 -2.55 23.19
CA ILE A 10 -21.61 -1.22 22.60
C ILE A 10 -20.18 -0.69 22.77
N LEU A 11 -19.63 -0.75 23.98
CA LEU A 11 -18.27 -0.24 24.25
C LEU A 11 -17.19 -1.02 23.46
N THR A 12 -17.36 -2.34 23.33
CA THR A 12 -16.47 -3.20 22.55
C THR A 12 -16.52 -2.81 21.06
N GLN A 13 -17.72 -2.66 20.49
CA GLN A 13 -17.89 -2.23 19.12
C GLN A 13 -17.29 -0.83 18.84
N TYR A 14 -17.41 0.08 19.80
CA TYR A 14 -16.80 1.41 19.69
C TYR A 14 -15.28 1.35 19.73
N THR A 15 -14.68 0.37 20.40
CA THR A 15 -13.23 0.15 20.43
C THR A 15 -12.72 -0.30 19.06
N ASP A 16 -13.42 -1.23 18.42
CA ASP A 16 -13.07 -1.74 17.08
C ASP A 16 -13.14 -0.64 16.00
N ARG A 17 -14.03 0.35 16.15
CA ARG A 17 -14.13 1.49 15.23
C ARG A 17 -12.81 2.26 15.11
N TRP A 18 -12.07 2.44 16.20
CA TRP A 18 -10.82 3.22 16.19
C TRP A 18 -9.74 2.59 15.30
N ALA A 19 -9.81 1.28 15.05
CA ALA A 19 -8.85 0.57 14.19
C ALA A 19 -8.85 1.07 12.74
N ILE A 20 -9.92 1.74 12.28
CA ILE A 20 -9.99 2.31 10.93
C ILE A 20 -9.23 3.64 10.78
N GLU A 21 -8.97 4.36 11.88
CA GLU A 21 -8.30 5.66 11.84
C GLU A 21 -6.84 5.55 11.41
N PRO A 22 -6.04 4.59 11.92
CA PRO A 22 -4.71 4.30 11.37
C PRO A 22 -4.74 3.95 9.87
N PHE A 23 -5.72 3.16 9.42
CA PHE A 23 -5.88 2.82 8.00
C PHE A 23 -6.04 4.08 7.14
N PHE A 24 -6.97 4.98 7.48
CA PHE A 24 -7.17 6.20 6.70
C PHE A 24 -5.98 7.16 6.79
N ARG A 25 -5.34 7.26 7.96
CA ARG A 25 -4.12 8.06 8.13
C ARG A 25 -3.00 7.57 7.21
N ASP A 26 -2.77 6.27 7.18
CA ASP A 26 -1.76 5.63 6.34
C ASP A 26 -2.08 5.80 4.85
N CYS A 27 -3.34 5.58 4.45
CA CYS A 27 -3.77 5.74 3.06
C CYS A 27 -3.59 7.17 2.56
N LYS A 28 -3.91 8.18 3.39
CA LYS A 28 -3.64 9.59 3.06
C LYS A 28 -2.15 9.86 2.96
N THR A 29 -1.39 9.49 3.98
CA THR A 29 0.03 9.84 4.10
C THR A 29 0.92 9.16 3.05
N TYR A 30 0.64 7.89 2.73
CA TYR A 30 1.56 7.05 1.94
C TYR A 30 0.99 6.58 0.61
N LEU A 31 -0.34 6.52 0.47
CA LEU A 31 -1.01 6.00 -0.74
C LEU A 31 -1.75 7.10 -1.54
N GLY A 32 -1.62 8.37 -1.11
CA GLY A 32 -2.10 9.54 -1.85
C GLY A 32 -3.61 9.74 -1.83
N LEU A 33 -4.32 9.19 -0.83
CA LEU A 33 -5.77 9.33 -0.71
C LEU A 33 -6.21 10.79 -0.52
N ASP A 34 -5.38 11.62 0.12
CA ASP A 34 -5.63 13.05 0.34
C ASP A 34 -5.53 13.90 -0.94
N GLY A 35 -4.68 13.48 -1.88
CA GLY A 35 -4.48 14.13 -3.18
C GLY A 35 -5.42 13.64 -4.29
N TYR A 36 -6.23 12.61 -4.06
CA TYR A 36 -7.11 12.07 -5.09
C TYR A 36 -8.33 12.97 -5.35
N GLN A 37 -8.49 13.46 -6.59
CA GLN A 37 -9.52 14.45 -6.94
C GLN A 37 -10.54 13.98 -7.99
N VAL A 38 -10.36 12.79 -8.59
CA VAL A 38 -11.24 12.32 -9.67
C VAL A 38 -12.61 11.92 -9.10
N ARG A 39 -13.69 12.49 -9.64
CA ARG A 39 -15.05 12.37 -9.09
C ARG A 39 -15.96 11.33 -9.78
N SER A 40 -15.46 10.64 -10.81
CA SER A 40 -16.20 9.55 -11.44
C SER A 40 -16.28 8.36 -10.49
N GLU A 41 -17.49 7.85 -10.26
CA GLU A 41 -17.74 6.64 -9.44
C GLU A 41 -16.84 5.47 -9.86
N LYS A 42 -16.76 5.21 -11.16
CA LYS A 42 -15.93 4.15 -11.73
C LYS A 42 -14.45 4.33 -11.38
N SER A 43 -13.94 5.56 -11.43
CA SER A 43 -12.55 5.85 -11.08
C SER A 43 -12.31 5.73 -9.58
N ILE A 44 -13.23 6.24 -8.76
CA ILE A 44 -13.18 6.14 -7.29
C ILE A 44 -13.11 4.66 -6.88
N ASN A 45 -14.01 3.82 -7.41
CA ASN A 45 -14.03 2.38 -7.10
C ASN A 45 -12.73 1.69 -7.48
N ARG A 46 -12.18 1.99 -8.66
CA ARG A 46 -10.88 1.44 -9.11
C ARG A 46 -9.73 1.88 -8.22
N TYR A 47 -9.67 3.16 -7.89
CA TYR A 47 -8.63 3.72 -7.02
C TYR A 47 -8.67 3.08 -5.63
N LEU A 48 -9.85 3.05 -4.99
CA LEU A 48 -10.03 2.45 -3.66
C LEU A 48 -9.66 0.96 -3.66
N ALA A 49 -10.03 0.21 -4.70
CA ALA A 49 -9.65 -1.20 -4.82
C ALA A 49 -8.12 -1.39 -4.87
N ILE A 50 -7.43 -0.67 -5.75
CA ILE A 50 -5.96 -0.75 -5.89
C ILE A 50 -5.28 -0.30 -4.60
N MET A 51 -5.73 0.79 -3.99
CA MET A 51 -5.21 1.31 -2.73
C MET A 51 -5.37 0.28 -1.61
N THR A 52 -6.54 -0.36 -1.51
CA THR A 52 -6.81 -1.37 -0.48
C THR A 52 -5.95 -2.61 -0.68
N ILE A 53 -5.77 -3.08 -1.92
CA ILE A 53 -4.85 -4.18 -2.25
C ILE A 53 -3.41 -3.82 -1.86
N ASN A 54 -2.95 -2.61 -2.17
CA ASN A 54 -1.61 -2.15 -1.82
C ASN A 54 -1.42 -2.08 -0.29
N TYR A 55 -2.40 -1.53 0.43
CA TYR A 55 -2.38 -1.47 1.88
C TYR A 55 -2.27 -2.87 2.51
N THR A 56 -3.12 -3.79 2.07
CA THR A 56 -3.13 -5.18 2.53
C THR A 56 -1.81 -5.88 2.21
N TYR A 57 -1.31 -5.74 0.98
CA TYR A 57 -0.01 -6.28 0.59
C TYR A 57 1.10 -5.78 1.52
N CYS A 58 1.16 -4.48 1.79
CA CYS A 58 2.15 -3.91 2.70
C CYS A 58 2.00 -4.42 4.14
N LYS A 59 0.77 -4.55 4.68
CA LYS A 59 0.58 -5.15 6.01
C LYS A 59 1.10 -6.59 6.06
N LEU A 60 0.76 -7.41 5.06
CA LEU A 60 1.22 -8.81 5.00
C LEU A 60 2.73 -8.91 4.81
N TYR A 61 3.33 -7.97 4.07
CA TYR A 61 4.79 -7.92 3.87
C TYR A 61 5.58 -7.61 5.14
N SER A 62 4.93 -7.08 6.19
CA SER A 62 5.57 -6.80 7.47
C SER A 62 5.81 -8.05 8.33
N ASN A 63 5.59 -9.25 7.78
CA ASN A 63 5.65 -10.54 8.43
C ASN A 63 4.82 -10.56 9.72
N GLU A 64 5.48 -10.49 10.88
CA GLU A 64 4.88 -10.78 12.19
C GLU A 64 4.09 -9.61 12.79
N SER A 65 4.44 -8.38 12.44
CA SER A 65 3.87 -7.20 13.10
C SER A 65 2.52 -6.76 12.53
N TYR A 66 2.20 -7.20 11.31
CA TYR A 66 1.11 -6.67 10.49
C TYR A 66 1.05 -5.13 10.43
N HIS A 67 2.15 -4.43 10.74
CA HIS A 67 2.20 -2.98 10.70
C HIS A 67 2.45 -2.49 9.28
N PHE A 68 1.49 -1.74 8.74
CA PHE A 68 1.53 -1.22 7.37
C PHE A 68 2.85 -0.49 7.07
N ASN A 69 3.26 0.46 7.92
CA ASN A 69 4.45 1.26 7.67
C ASN A 69 5.75 0.43 7.62
N THR A 70 5.84 -0.60 8.47
CA THR A 70 6.98 -1.53 8.49
C THR A 70 7.06 -2.27 7.17
N GLY A 71 5.96 -2.89 6.75
CA GLY A 71 5.94 -3.66 5.51
C GLY A 71 6.03 -2.79 4.25
N TYR A 72 5.44 -1.59 4.26
CA TYR A 72 5.60 -0.60 3.19
C TYR A 72 7.08 -0.22 2.99
N LYS A 73 7.79 0.12 4.08
CA LYS A 73 9.24 0.42 4.02
C LYS A 73 10.05 -0.78 3.54
N SER A 74 9.72 -1.99 3.99
CA SER A 74 10.40 -3.21 3.58
C SER A 74 10.16 -3.55 2.12
N ALA A 75 8.91 -3.48 1.63
CA ALA A 75 8.55 -3.71 0.24
C ALA A 75 9.24 -2.68 -0.68
N LYS A 76 9.28 -1.41 -0.27
CA LYS A 76 10.01 -0.36 -1.01
C LYS A 76 11.51 -0.66 -1.09
N LYS A 77 12.14 -1.08 0.02
CA LYS A 77 13.55 -1.50 0.03
C LYS A 77 13.79 -2.71 -0.87
N ALA A 78 12.91 -3.70 -0.84
CA ALA A 78 13.01 -4.89 -1.69
C ALA A 78 12.92 -4.54 -3.18
N LEU A 79 12.00 -3.64 -3.56
CA LEU A 79 11.90 -3.14 -4.92
C LEU A 79 13.20 -2.44 -5.38
N ILE A 80 13.79 -1.59 -4.54
CA ILE A 80 15.06 -0.92 -4.85
C ILE A 80 16.18 -1.96 -5.05
N LYS A 81 16.29 -2.93 -4.14
CA LYS A 81 17.28 -4.03 -4.26
C LYS A 81 17.09 -4.78 -5.57
N SER A 82 15.87 -5.20 -5.88
CA SER A 82 15.55 -5.91 -7.12
C SER A 82 15.91 -5.12 -8.38
N LYS A 83 15.62 -3.80 -8.40
CA LYS A 83 16.03 -2.92 -9.51
C LYS A 83 17.55 -2.86 -9.67
N ILE A 84 18.28 -2.70 -8.56
CA ILE A 84 19.75 -2.64 -8.59
C ILE A 84 20.34 -3.97 -9.07
N THR A 85 19.84 -5.10 -8.55
CA THR A 85 20.25 -6.44 -8.98
C THR A 85 20.01 -6.63 -10.48
N TYR A 86 18.84 -6.24 -10.97
CA TYR A 86 18.53 -6.29 -12.41
C TYR A 86 19.51 -5.45 -13.25
N ILE A 87 19.81 -4.22 -12.82
CA ILE A 87 20.75 -3.34 -13.53
C ILE A 87 22.14 -3.97 -13.57
N TYR A 88 22.60 -4.53 -12.45
CA TYR A 88 23.90 -5.18 -12.35
C TYR A 88 24.00 -6.39 -13.30
N GLU A 89 22.99 -7.27 -13.30
CA GLU A 89 22.94 -8.44 -14.19
C GLU A 89 22.83 -8.05 -15.67
N ALA A 90 22.04 -7.02 -15.98
CA ALA A 90 21.91 -6.49 -17.34
C ALA A 90 23.24 -5.91 -17.85
N ALA A 91 23.95 -5.16 -17.01
CA ALA A 91 25.28 -4.64 -17.36
C ALA A 91 26.30 -5.76 -17.55
N ALA A 92 26.31 -6.78 -16.69
CA ALA A 92 27.20 -7.93 -16.80
C ALA A 92 26.96 -8.75 -18.08
N THR A 93 25.75 -8.76 -18.62
CA THR A 93 25.37 -9.42 -19.87
C THR A 93 25.62 -8.56 -21.12
N GLY A 94 26.20 -7.36 -20.97
CA GLY A 94 26.55 -6.47 -22.07
C GLY A 94 25.38 -5.69 -22.66
N LYS A 95 24.23 -5.62 -21.99
CA LYS A 95 23.11 -4.78 -22.44
C LYS A 95 23.51 -3.31 -22.39
N SER A 96 23.10 -2.56 -23.41
CA SER A 96 23.33 -1.12 -23.43
C SER A 96 22.51 -0.41 -22.37
N LEU A 97 22.99 0.76 -21.94
CA LEU A 97 22.27 1.59 -20.97
C LEU A 97 20.89 2.03 -21.50
N GLU A 98 20.78 2.27 -22.80
CA GLU A 98 19.53 2.64 -23.48
C GLU A 98 18.47 1.52 -23.36
N GLU A 99 18.87 0.27 -23.56
CA GLU A 99 17.97 -0.89 -23.40
C GLU A 99 17.50 -1.06 -21.96
N ILE A 100 18.39 -0.80 -20.98
CA ILE A 100 18.05 -0.84 -19.55
C ILE A 100 17.04 0.27 -19.22
N PHE A 101 17.24 1.50 -19.69
CA PHE A 101 16.31 2.61 -19.47
C PHE A 101 14.94 2.35 -20.09
N LYS A 102 14.92 1.84 -21.32
CA LYS A 102 13.68 1.45 -22.02
C LYS A 102 12.92 0.39 -21.22
N THR A 103 13.62 -0.61 -20.67
CA THR A 103 12.99 -1.67 -19.87
C THR A 103 12.43 -1.15 -18.55
N LEU A 104 13.18 -0.27 -17.88
CA LEU A 104 12.77 0.33 -16.60
C LEU A 104 11.76 1.47 -16.76
N LYS A 105 11.42 1.85 -18.00
CA LYS A 105 10.52 2.97 -18.35
C LYS A 105 10.98 4.29 -17.72
N ILE A 106 12.28 4.55 -17.75
CA ILE A 106 12.91 5.78 -17.23
C ILE A 106 13.08 6.82 -18.34
N ALA A 107 13.17 6.39 -19.60
CA ALA A 107 13.21 7.18 -20.82
C ALA A 107 12.44 6.47 -21.94
#